data_AF-A0A969X311-F1
#
_entry.id   AF-A0A969X311-F1
#
_cell.length_a   1.000
_cell.length_b   1.000
_cell.length_c   1.000
_cell.angle_alpha   90.00
_cell.angle_beta   90.00
_cell.angle_gamma   90.00
#
_symmetry.space_group_name_H-M   'P 1'
#
loop_
_entity.id
_entity.type
_entity.pdbx_description
1 polymer ?
#
loop_
_entity_poly.entity_id
_entity_poly.type
_entity_poly.pdbx_seq_one_letter_code
_entity_poly.pdbx_strand_id
1 'polypeptide(L)'
;LLIFYISRYFRNPALFNKTLSESIIAFYSTYIQKHEYEFLWHYIPWEEDKILEILLKEFNFELPTDTKQTWRTDDGSSAFYNFIYYTVLAYTENDSFRSRQIRENLMQREKAIALTKQENKLRYETLKWYFDSLNLDGDYVLKEIENKIIRKYELSKK
;
A
#
# COMPACT_ATOMS: atom_id res chain seq x y z
N LEU A 1 4.88 -16.23 -22.82
CA LEU A 1 4.05 -14.99 -22.83
C LEU A 1 4.32 -14.11 -24.06
N LEU A 2 5.57 -13.69 -24.33
CA LEU A 2 5.91 -12.82 -25.48
C LEU A 2 5.49 -13.41 -26.85
N ILE A 3 5.84 -14.68 -27.10
CA ILE A 3 5.47 -15.40 -28.33
C ILE A 3 3.95 -15.46 -28.53
N PHE A 4 3.20 -15.63 -27.44
CA PHE A 4 1.73 -15.64 -27.48
C PHE A 4 1.20 -14.31 -28.00
N TYR A 5 1.67 -13.18 -27.45
CA TYR A 5 1.23 -11.86 -27.90
C TYR A 5 1.67 -11.55 -29.33
N ILE A 6 2.92 -11.86 -29.71
CA ILE A 6 3.39 -11.70 -31.08
C ILE A 6 2.50 -12.47 -32.08
N SER A 7 2.12 -13.70 -31.75
CA SER A 7 1.23 -14.51 -32.59
C SER A 7 -0.16 -13.89 -32.77
N ARG A 8 -0.67 -13.15 -31.78
CA ARG A 8 -1.96 -12.43 -31.86
C ARG A 8 -1.88 -11.23 -32.80
N TYR A 9 -0.77 -10.51 -32.81
CA TYR A 9 -0.53 -9.40 -33.73
C TYR A 9 -0.50 -9.86 -35.19
N PHE A 10 0.17 -10.98 -35.49
CA PHE A 10 0.17 -11.55 -36.84
C PHE A 10 -1.20 -12.10 -37.27
N ARG A 11 -2.03 -12.59 -36.33
CA ARG A 11 -3.39 -13.06 -36.62
C ARG A 11 -4.41 -11.92 -36.76
N ASN A 12 -4.13 -10.74 -36.20
CA ASN A 12 -4.97 -9.56 -36.33
C ASN A 12 -4.11 -8.33 -36.66
N PRO A 13 -3.90 -8.04 -37.96
CA PRO A 13 -3.07 -6.91 -38.39
C PRO A 13 -3.54 -5.54 -37.90
N ALA A 14 -4.80 -5.37 -37.51
CA ALA A 14 -5.31 -4.11 -36.94
C ALA A 14 -4.64 -3.75 -35.59
N LEU A 15 -3.97 -4.71 -34.94
CA LEU A 15 -3.17 -4.47 -33.76
C LEU A 15 -1.86 -3.73 -34.07
N PHE A 16 -1.36 -3.78 -35.32
CA PHE A 16 -0.25 -2.93 -35.77
C PHE A 16 -0.74 -1.50 -36.05
N ASN A 17 -1.10 -0.81 -34.99
CA ASN A 17 -1.53 0.58 -35.03
C ASN A 17 -0.63 1.46 -34.14
N LYS A 18 -0.97 2.73 -34.03
CA LYS A 18 -0.18 3.73 -33.30
C LYS A 18 0.11 3.34 -31.84
N THR A 19 -0.80 2.62 -31.18
CA THR A 19 -0.62 2.20 -29.79
C THR A 19 0.55 1.26 -29.62
N LEU A 20 0.91 0.45 -30.63
CA LEU A 20 2.09 -0.41 -30.58
C LEU A 20 3.37 0.43 -30.51
N SER A 21 3.51 1.39 -31.42
CA SER A 21 4.66 2.31 -31.40
C SER A 21 4.71 3.14 -30.12
N GLU A 22 3.57 3.65 -29.66
CA GLU A 22 3.50 4.43 -28.41
C GLU A 22 3.84 3.57 -27.20
N SER A 23 3.41 2.30 -27.17
CA SER A 23 3.76 1.36 -26.09
C SER A 23 5.25 1.02 -26.08
N ILE A 24 5.86 0.87 -27.26
CA ILE A 24 7.31 0.63 -27.37
C ILE A 24 8.09 1.85 -26.88
N ILE A 25 7.68 3.07 -27.29
CA ILE A 25 8.30 4.31 -26.83
C ILE A 25 8.11 4.46 -25.32
N ALA A 26 6.90 4.25 -24.81
CA ALA A 26 6.62 4.33 -23.37
C ALA A 26 7.45 3.31 -22.59
N PHE A 27 7.59 2.08 -23.09
CA PHE A 27 8.44 1.06 -22.47
C PHE A 27 9.91 1.49 -22.45
N TYR A 28 10.42 1.98 -23.59
CA TYR A 28 11.79 2.48 -23.67
C TYR A 28 12.00 3.65 -22.70
N SER A 29 11.14 4.66 -22.75
CA SER A 29 11.23 5.82 -21.88
C SER A 29 11.05 5.47 -20.41
N THR A 30 10.26 4.45 -20.05
CA THR A 30 10.06 4.08 -18.64
C THR A 30 11.20 3.22 -18.08
N TYR A 31 11.68 2.25 -18.85
CA TYR A 31 12.54 1.18 -18.33
C TYR A 31 13.97 1.19 -18.86
N ILE A 32 14.22 1.80 -20.03
CA ILE A 32 15.53 1.73 -20.70
C ILE A 32 16.23 3.09 -20.65
N GLN A 33 15.52 4.17 -20.94
CA GLN A 33 16.07 5.51 -20.89
C GLN A 33 16.56 5.81 -19.48
N LYS A 34 17.81 6.25 -19.36
CA LYS A 34 18.36 6.69 -18.08
C LYS A 34 17.65 7.98 -17.69
N HIS A 35 17.16 8.01 -16.46
CA HIS A 35 16.61 9.21 -15.85
C HIS A 35 17.53 9.69 -14.75
N GLU A 36 17.85 10.98 -14.80
CA GLU A 36 18.55 11.67 -13.72
C GLU A 36 17.48 12.43 -12.93
N TYR A 37 16.90 11.73 -11.96
CA TYR A 37 15.90 12.30 -11.07
C TYR A 37 16.56 12.81 -9.81
N GLU A 38 16.32 14.08 -9.50
CA GLU A 38 16.60 14.64 -8.18
C GLU A 38 15.35 14.49 -7.32
N PHE A 39 15.38 13.52 -6.42
CA PHE A 39 14.25 13.27 -5.56
C PHE A 39 14.31 14.11 -4.29
N LEU A 40 13.28 14.93 -4.07
CA LEU A 40 13.21 15.84 -2.93
C LEU A 40 13.35 15.13 -1.57
N TRP A 41 12.89 13.88 -1.47
CA TRP A 41 12.99 13.09 -0.23
C TRP A 41 14.43 12.69 0.14
N HIS A 42 15.42 12.91 -0.73
CA HIS A 42 16.84 12.81 -0.35
C HIS A 42 17.33 14.03 0.43
N TYR A 43 16.64 15.16 0.30
CA TYR A 43 17.09 16.45 0.82
C TYR A 43 16.17 17.00 1.91
N ILE A 44 14.89 16.60 1.90
CA ILE A 44 13.88 17.08 2.84
C ILE A 44 13.54 15.93 3.81
N PRO A 45 13.81 16.10 5.12
CA PRO A 45 13.49 15.08 6.11
C PRO A 45 11.97 14.92 6.27
N TRP A 46 11.54 13.70 6.56
CA TRP A 46 10.15 13.40 6.88
C TRP A 46 9.83 13.75 8.34
N GLU A 47 9.36 14.97 8.58
CA GLU A 47 8.90 15.40 9.90
C GLU A 47 7.36 15.25 10.03
N GLU A 48 6.89 14.06 10.41
CA GLU A 48 5.45 13.73 10.44
C GLU A 48 4.61 14.72 11.23
N ASP A 49 5.05 15.10 12.44
CA ASP A 49 4.28 16.01 13.30
C ASP A 49 4.10 17.39 12.64
N LYS A 50 5.13 17.90 11.94
CA LYS A 50 5.09 19.17 11.18
C LYS A 50 4.21 19.07 9.94
N ILE A 51 4.30 17.96 9.21
CA ILE A 51 3.47 17.70 8.03
C ILE A 51 2.00 17.68 8.44
N LEU A 52 1.66 16.93 9.50
CA LEU A 52 0.29 16.84 9.99
C LEU A 52 -0.22 18.19 10.51
N GLU A 53 0.62 18.95 11.21
CA GLU A 53 0.26 20.30 11.64
C GLU A 53 -0.15 21.19 10.46
N ILE A 54 0.65 21.24 9.40
CA ILE A 54 0.38 22.04 8.20
C ILE A 54 -0.89 21.54 7.50
N LEU A 55 -1.02 20.22 7.29
CA LEU A 55 -2.19 19.63 6.63
C LEU A 55 -3.50 19.97 7.37
N LEU A 56 -3.49 19.84 8.69
CA LEU A 56 -4.69 20.09 9.51
C LEU A 56 -5.02 21.59 9.62
N LYS A 57 -4.00 22.45 9.81
CA LYS A 57 -4.22 23.89 10.04
C LYS A 57 -4.43 24.69 8.77
N GLU A 58 -3.65 24.42 7.72
CA GLU A 58 -3.62 25.25 6.51
C GLU A 58 -4.49 24.68 5.40
N PHE A 59 -4.59 23.34 5.31
CA PHE A 59 -5.30 22.67 4.23
C PHE A 59 -6.64 22.06 4.65
N ASN A 60 -7.01 22.17 5.94
CA ASN A 60 -8.22 21.56 6.51
C ASN A 60 -8.34 20.08 6.12
N PHE A 61 -7.22 19.37 6.17
CA PHE A 61 -7.15 17.97 5.77
C PHE A 61 -8.03 17.09 6.68
N GLU A 62 -8.82 16.21 6.08
CA GLU A 62 -9.71 15.32 6.81
C GLU A 62 -8.98 14.04 7.23
N LEU A 63 -9.19 13.64 8.49
CA LEU A 63 -8.64 12.40 9.01
C LEU A 63 -9.69 11.28 8.90
N PRO A 64 -9.25 10.03 8.64
CA PRO A 64 -10.15 8.89 8.68
C PRO A 64 -10.76 8.73 10.08
N THR A 65 -12.02 8.35 10.14
CA THR A 65 -12.76 8.19 11.41
C THR A 65 -12.43 6.88 12.12
N ASP A 66 -11.94 5.88 11.37
CA ASP A 66 -11.76 4.50 11.84
C ASP A 66 -10.34 4.19 12.33
N THR A 67 -9.39 5.11 12.12
CA THR A 67 -7.98 4.94 12.53
C THR A 67 -7.33 6.29 12.86
N LYS A 68 -6.26 6.26 13.67
CA LYS A 68 -5.38 7.45 13.83
C LYS A 68 -4.22 7.47 12.84
N GLN A 69 -4.12 6.44 12.00
CA GLN A 69 -3.18 6.41 10.91
C GLN A 69 -3.52 7.53 9.92
N THR A 70 -2.52 8.26 9.47
CA THR A 70 -2.66 9.43 8.58
C THR A 70 -2.11 9.19 7.18
N TRP A 71 -1.64 7.98 6.91
CA TRP A 71 -0.98 7.58 5.67
C TRP A 71 -1.55 6.23 5.22
N ARG A 72 -1.68 5.98 3.91
CA ARG A 72 -2.25 4.74 3.35
C ARG A 72 -3.67 4.45 3.87
N THR A 73 -4.49 5.49 3.97
CA THR A 73 -5.88 5.39 4.45
C THR A 73 -6.92 5.57 3.34
N ASP A 74 -6.49 5.45 2.08
CA ASP A 74 -7.30 5.74 0.89
C ASP A 74 -8.36 4.66 0.59
N ASP A 75 -8.14 3.85 -0.45
CA ASP A 75 -9.10 2.97 -1.11
C ASP A 75 -9.44 1.67 -0.34
N GLY A 76 -9.18 1.62 0.97
CA GLY A 76 -9.46 0.48 1.83
C GLY A 76 -8.65 -0.80 1.56
N SER A 77 -7.90 -0.86 0.45
CA SER A 77 -7.03 -1.99 0.13
C SER A 77 -5.98 -2.24 1.20
N SER A 78 -5.54 -1.16 1.88
CA SER A 78 -4.58 -1.23 2.98
C SER A 78 -5.09 -1.98 4.18
N ALA A 79 -6.35 -1.80 4.56
CA ALA A 79 -6.95 -2.59 5.62
C ALA A 79 -6.92 -4.08 5.27
N PHE A 80 -7.18 -4.43 4.00
CA PHE A 80 -7.23 -5.81 3.53
C PHE A 80 -5.85 -6.49 3.47
N TYR A 81 -4.86 -5.91 2.80
CA TYR A 81 -3.55 -6.57 2.76
C TYR A 81 -2.86 -6.56 4.13
N ASN A 82 -3.11 -5.55 4.99
CA ASN A 82 -2.57 -5.56 6.35
C ASN A 82 -3.24 -6.61 7.22
N PHE A 83 -4.52 -6.91 7.04
CA PHE A 83 -5.16 -8.08 7.67
C PHE A 83 -4.43 -9.38 7.28
N ILE A 84 -4.12 -9.55 5.99
CA ILE A 84 -3.38 -10.72 5.50
C ILE A 84 -1.98 -10.76 6.11
N TYR A 85 -1.21 -9.67 6.00
CA TYR A 85 0.16 -9.60 6.54
C TYR A 85 0.19 -9.88 8.04
N TYR A 86 -0.73 -9.29 8.79
CA TYR A 86 -0.82 -9.51 10.22
C TYR A 86 -1.13 -10.97 10.54
N THR A 87 -2.08 -11.58 9.82
CA THR A 87 -2.47 -12.97 10.02
C THR A 87 -1.34 -13.95 9.71
N VAL A 88 -0.52 -13.69 8.66
CA VAL A 88 0.59 -14.59 8.27
C VAL A 88 1.84 -14.36 9.08
N LEU A 89 2.22 -13.09 9.22
CA LEU A 89 3.56 -12.68 9.62
C LEU A 89 3.61 -11.94 10.96
N ALA A 90 2.45 -11.65 11.57
CA ALA A 90 2.33 -10.85 12.79
C ALA A 90 2.90 -9.41 12.68
N TYR A 91 3.08 -8.90 11.47
CA TYR A 91 3.44 -7.51 11.18
C TYR A 91 2.70 -7.01 9.93
N THR A 92 2.70 -5.69 9.72
CA THR A 92 2.02 -5.00 8.61
C THR A 92 2.95 -3.99 7.95
N GLU A 93 2.46 -3.24 6.96
CA GLU A 93 3.21 -2.10 6.43
C GLU A 93 3.51 -1.05 7.52
N ASN A 94 2.67 -0.93 8.54
CA ASN A 94 2.84 0.05 9.61
C ASN A 94 4.09 -0.24 10.45
N ASP A 95 4.36 -1.52 10.72
CA ASP A 95 5.58 -1.96 11.40
C ASP A 95 6.82 -1.56 10.59
N SER A 96 6.78 -1.75 9.27
CA SER A 96 7.86 -1.35 8.36
C SER A 96 8.07 0.16 8.34
N PHE A 97 6.99 0.94 8.27
CA PHE A 97 7.05 2.40 8.27
C PHE A 97 7.61 2.96 9.58
N ARG A 98 7.06 2.55 10.73
CA ARG A 98 7.56 2.98 12.05
C ARG A 98 9.01 2.52 12.29
N SER A 99 9.38 1.33 11.79
CA SER A 99 10.76 0.84 11.84
C SER A 99 11.73 1.72 11.04
N ARG A 100 11.32 2.27 9.89
CA ARG A 100 12.14 3.24 9.14
C ARG A 100 12.33 4.52 9.93
N GLN A 101 11.27 5.07 10.53
CA GLN A 101 11.39 6.30 11.32
C GLN A 101 12.35 6.17 12.51
N ILE A 102 12.43 4.99 13.13
CA ILE A 102 13.45 4.72 14.16
C ILE A 102 14.86 4.79 13.56
N ARG A 103 15.10 4.14 12.41
CA ARG A 103 16.43 4.10 11.77
C ARG A 103 16.90 5.47 11.29
N GLU A 104 15.96 6.32 10.88
CA GLU A 104 16.23 7.70 10.49
C GLU A 104 16.33 8.66 11.69
N ASN A 105 16.27 8.15 12.93
CA ASN A 105 16.26 8.95 14.17
C ASN A 105 15.11 9.97 14.28
N LEU A 106 14.02 9.74 13.54
CA LEU A 106 12.82 10.59 13.54
C LEU A 106 11.84 10.23 14.67
N MET A 107 11.99 9.05 15.28
CA MET A 107 11.07 8.57 16.30
C MET A 107 11.75 7.63 17.31
N GLN A 108 11.40 7.77 18.59
CA GLN A 108 11.81 6.82 19.64
C GLN A 108 11.10 5.48 19.48
N ARG A 109 11.81 4.39 19.82
CA ARG A 109 11.31 3.01 19.65
C ARG A 109 10.01 2.76 20.41
N GLU A 110 9.88 3.31 21.61
CA GLU A 110 8.72 3.13 22.47
C GLU A 110 7.47 3.78 21.87
N LYS A 111 7.61 5.00 21.33
CA LYS A 111 6.55 5.71 20.60
C LYS A 111 6.14 4.92 19.35
N ALA A 112 7.11 4.45 18.57
CA ALA A 112 6.88 3.64 17.38
C ALA A 112 6.08 2.36 17.68
N ILE A 113 6.48 1.60 18.71
CA ILE A 113 5.77 0.38 19.12
C ILE A 113 4.34 0.70 19.57
N ALA A 114 4.13 1.79 20.30
CA ALA A 114 2.80 2.21 20.74
C ALA A 114 1.90 2.57 19.55
N LEU A 115 2.42 3.32 18.57
CA LEU A 115 1.71 3.68 17.35
C LEU A 115 1.36 2.45 16.52
N THR A 116 2.32 1.57 16.25
CA THR A 116 2.08 0.34 15.49
C THR A 116 1.02 -0.56 16.14
N LYS A 117 1.01 -0.68 17.48
CA LYS A 117 -0.07 -1.40 18.19
C LYS A 117 -1.45 -0.79 17.93
N GLN A 118 -1.52 0.53 17.78
CA GLN A 118 -2.76 1.24 17.55
C GLN A 118 -3.20 1.18 16.08
N GLU A 119 -2.26 1.34 15.15
CA GLU A 119 -2.48 1.36 13.70
C GLU A 119 -2.78 -0.03 13.14
N ASN A 120 -2.26 -1.09 13.77
CA ASN A 120 -2.54 -2.48 13.38
C ASN A 120 -3.87 -3.01 13.90
N LYS A 121 -4.68 -2.17 14.55
CA LYS A 121 -6.05 -2.57 14.90
C LYS A 121 -6.84 -2.84 13.62
N LEU A 122 -7.65 -3.88 13.66
CA LEU A 122 -8.45 -4.27 12.50
C LEU A 122 -9.48 -3.18 12.18
N ARG A 123 -9.39 -2.66 10.96
CA ARG A 123 -10.24 -1.58 10.44
C ARG A 123 -11.51 -2.16 9.80
N TYR A 124 -12.42 -2.66 10.63
CA TYR A 124 -13.63 -3.37 10.17
C TYR A 124 -14.50 -2.54 9.22
N GLU A 125 -14.72 -1.26 9.52
CA GLU A 125 -15.55 -0.37 8.68
C GLU A 125 -14.93 -0.22 7.28
N THR A 126 -13.62 0.01 7.21
CA THR A 126 -12.88 0.10 5.96
C THR A 126 -12.88 -1.22 5.20
N LEU A 127 -12.69 -2.36 5.87
CA LEU A 127 -12.77 -3.68 5.23
C LEU A 127 -14.15 -3.94 4.64
N LYS A 128 -15.21 -3.64 5.40
CA LYS A 128 -16.58 -3.78 4.95
C LYS A 128 -16.82 -2.91 3.71
N TRP A 129 -16.46 -1.64 3.77
CA TRP A 129 -16.58 -0.71 2.64
C TRP A 129 -15.81 -1.20 1.41
N TYR A 130 -14.60 -1.73 1.60
CA TYR A 130 -13.76 -2.26 0.52
C TYR A 130 -14.43 -3.45 -0.20
N PHE A 131 -14.93 -4.43 0.55
CA PHE A 131 -15.62 -5.58 -0.04
C PHE A 131 -16.97 -5.21 -0.66
N ASP A 132 -17.73 -4.32 -0.03
CA ASP A 132 -19.00 -3.80 -0.57
C ASP A 132 -18.77 -3.10 -1.92
N SER A 133 -17.71 -2.29 -2.03
CA SER A 133 -17.33 -1.57 -3.26
C SER A 133 -16.94 -2.52 -4.41
N LEU A 134 -16.50 -3.74 -4.07
CA LEU A 134 -16.17 -4.80 -5.04
C LEU A 134 -17.33 -5.78 -5.26
N ASN A 135 -18.47 -5.59 -4.59
CA ASN A 135 -19.62 -6.49 -4.60
C ASN A 135 -19.23 -7.93 -4.18
N LEU A 136 -18.46 -8.05 -3.10
CA LEU A 136 -17.99 -9.31 -2.52
C LEU A 136 -18.54 -9.49 -1.09
N ASP A 137 -18.81 -10.75 -0.71
CA ASP A 137 -19.08 -11.11 0.69
C ASP A 137 -17.77 -11.09 1.49
N GLY A 138 -17.56 -10.00 2.24
CA GLY A 138 -16.35 -9.80 3.03
C GLY A 138 -16.15 -10.87 4.11
N ASP A 139 -17.21 -11.33 4.77
CA ASP A 139 -17.13 -12.34 5.82
C ASP A 139 -16.68 -13.68 5.25
N TYR A 140 -17.23 -14.07 4.09
CA TYR A 140 -16.79 -15.24 3.36
C TYR A 140 -15.32 -15.14 2.96
N VAL A 141 -14.89 -13.99 2.39
CA VAL A 141 -13.50 -13.80 1.94
C VAL A 141 -12.52 -13.88 3.11
N LEU A 142 -12.79 -13.17 4.20
CA LEU A 142 -11.91 -13.16 5.38
C LEU A 142 -11.82 -14.57 6.00
N LYS A 143 -12.95 -15.28 6.11
CA LYS A 143 -12.98 -16.66 6.60
C LYS A 143 -12.21 -17.62 5.71
N GLU A 144 -12.35 -17.52 4.39
CA GLU A 144 -11.59 -18.35 3.45
C GLU A 144 -10.09 -18.10 3.54
N ILE A 145 -9.68 -16.86 3.78
CA ILE A 145 -8.28 -16.52 4.06
C ILE A 145 -7.83 -17.19 5.35
N GLU A 146 -8.54 -17.00 6.47
CA GLU A 146 -8.16 -17.60 7.76
C GLU A 146 -8.03 -19.13 7.68
N ASN A 147 -8.92 -19.79 6.94
CA ASN A 147 -8.91 -21.25 6.78
C ASN A 147 -7.73 -21.76 5.95
N LYS A 148 -7.32 -21.00 4.92
CA LYS A 148 -6.30 -21.46 3.94
C LYS A 148 -4.89 -21.00 4.27
N ILE A 149 -4.75 -19.95 5.09
CA ILE A 149 -3.47 -19.29 5.26
C ILE A 149 -2.60 -19.98 6.31
N ILE A 150 -1.33 -20.20 5.96
CA ILE A 150 -0.35 -20.78 6.88
C ILE A 150 0.29 -19.64 7.69
N ARG A 151 0.00 -19.61 8.99
CA ARG A 151 0.63 -18.66 9.92
C ARG A 151 2.10 -19.04 10.10
N LYS A 152 3.02 -18.11 9.80
CA LYS A 152 4.47 -18.34 9.95
C LYS A 152 4.96 -17.95 11.34
N TYR A 153 4.27 -17.04 12.00
CA TYR A 153 4.57 -16.58 13.34
C TYR A 153 3.30 -16.61 14.18
N GLU A 154 3.44 -16.92 15.47
CA GLU A 154 2.31 -16.80 16.38
C GLU A 154 1.94 -15.32 16.56
N LEU A 155 0.65 -15.03 16.46
CA LEU A 155 0.13 -13.75 16.91
C LEU A 155 0.44 -13.64 18.39
N SER A 156 1.31 -12.70 18.75
CA SER A 156 1.51 -12.31 20.15
C SER A 156 0.14 -12.13 20.78
N LYS A 157 -0.21 -12.99 21.74
CA LYS A 157 -1.36 -12.77 22.62
C LYS A 157 -1.08 -11.45 23.34
N LYS A 158 -1.62 -10.36 22.80
CA LYS A 158 -1.57 -9.04 23.41
C LYS A 158 -2.77 -8.87 24.31
#